data_AF-A0A1Y0VNR8-F1
#
_entry.id   AF-A0A1Y0VNR8-F1
#
_cell.length_a   1.000
_cell.length_b   1.000
_cell.length_c   1.000
_cell.angle_alpha   90.00
_cell.angle_beta   90.00
_cell.angle_gamma   90.00
#
_symmetry.space_group_name_H-M   'P 1'
#
loop_
_entity.id
_entity.type
_entity.pdbx_description
1 polymer ?
#
loop_
_entity_poly.entity_id
_entity_poly.type
_entity_poly.pdbx_seq_one_letter_code
_entity_poly.pdbx_strand_id
1 'polypeptide(L)'
;MERRKVEKLALIKAKVDFFANVSENPYQNPQQLRNYQNFMLNHTDEALLLYDDEHEGKTKFDLNAIRSFQEHNSYNVETIDFYDLEEESMLYEEKDE
;
A
#
# COMPACT_ATOMS: atom_id res chain seq x y z
N MET A 1 -18.47 -11.38 5.77
CA MET A 1 -17.37 -10.55 5.21
C MET A 1 -16.03 -11.26 5.28
N GLU A 2 -15.71 -11.95 6.38
CA GLU A 2 -14.40 -12.59 6.58
C GLU A 2 -14.03 -13.65 5.54
N ARG A 3 -14.96 -14.56 5.18
CA ARG A 3 -14.73 -15.56 4.13
C ARG A 3 -14.31 -14.96 2.78
N ARG A 4 -14.95 -13.86 2.37
CA ARG A 4 -14.63 -13.16 1.11
C ARG A 4 -13.20 -12.63 1.09
N LYS A 5 -12.68 -12.13 2.22
CA LYS A 5 -11.30 -11.63 2.31
C LYS A 5 -10.28 -12.76 2.20
N VAL A 6 -10.54 -13.88 2.87
CA VAL A 6 -9.68 -15.08 2.83
C VAL A 6 -9.63 -15.66 1.42
N GLU A 7 -10.78 -15.80 0.76
CA GLU A 7 -10.86 -16.28 -0.63
C GLU A 7 -10.11 -15.34 -1.59
N LYS A 8 -10.32 -14.02 -1.48
CA LYS A 8 -9.61 -13.03 -2.30
C LYS A 8 -8.09 -13.11 -2.10
N LEU A 9 -7.63 -13.25 -0.86
CA LEU A 9 -6.20 -13.40 -0.56
C LEU A 9 -5.62 -14.69 -1.17
N ALA A 10 -6.34 -15.81 -1.08
CA ALA A 10 -5.90 -17.08 -1.66
C ALA A 10 -5.78 -16.99 -3.20
N LEU A 11 -6.74 -16.32 -3.85
CA LEU A 11 -6.70 -16.10 -5.30
C LEU A 11 -5.51 -15.23 -5.72
N ILE A 12 -5.17 -14.18 -4.96
CA ILE A 12 -4.02 -13.33 -5.26
C ILE A 12 -2.71 -14.12 -5.07
N LYS A 13 -2.57 -14.87 -3.97
CA LYS A 13 -1.38 -15.70 -3.71
C LYS A 13 -1.10 -16.73 -4.82
N ALA A 14 -2.15 -17.26 -5.44
CA ALA A 14 -2.03 -18.21 -6.54
C ALA A 14 -1.60 -17.56 -7.88
N LYS A 15 -1.65 -16.22 -8.00
CA LYS A 15 -1.37 -15.48 -9.24
C LYS A 15 -0.04 -14.72 -9.23
N VAL A 16 0.57 -14.55 -8.06
CA VAL A 16 1.84 -13.82 -7.93
C VAL A 16 3.03 -14.78 -8.07
N ASP A 17 4.14 -14.29 -8.60
CA ASP A 17 5.37 -15.08 -8.74
C ASP A 17 6.04 -15.37 -7.40
N PHE A 18 5.84 -14.49 -6.41
CA PHE A 18 6.42 -14.60 -5.08
C PHE A 18 5.50 -14.05 -4.00
N PHE A 19 5.42 -14.76 -2.87
CA PHE A 19 4.91 -14.24 -1.62
C PHE A 19 5.65 -14.90 -0.45
N ALA A 20 5.88 -14.13 0.62
CA ALA A 20 6.48 -14.62 1.85
C ALA A 20 5.94 -13.85 3.06
N ASN A 21 6.17 -14.39 4.25
CA ASN A 21 5.85 -13.71 5.49
C ASN A 21 7.08 -12.91 5.98
N VAL A 22 6.88 -11.67 6.41
CA VAL A 22 7.93 -10.89 7.12
C VAL A 22 8.07 -11.37 8.58
N SER A 23 7.07 -12.09 9.09
CA SER A 23 7.10 -12.70 10.42
C SER A 23 6.46 -14.09 10.37
N GLU A 24 7.15 -15.09 10.90
CA GLU A 24 6.62 -16.46 11.03
C GLU A 24 5.57 -16.58 12.15
N ASN A 25 5.45 -15.57 13.02
CA ASN A 25 4.51 -15.57 14.12
C ASN A 25 3.20 -14.87 13.73
N PRO A 26 2.04 -15.35 14.22
CA PRO A 26 0.78 -14.61 14.12
C PRO A 26 0.91 -13.20 14.71
N TYR A 27 0.00 -12.29 14.34
CA TYR A 27 0.00 -10.94 14.90
C TYR A 27 -0.08 -10.95 16.44
N GLN A 28 0.90 -10.33 17.08
CA GLN A 28 1.06 -10.19 18.53
C GLN A 28 0.98 -8.72 18.94
N ASN A 29 1.67 -7.83 18.23
CA ASN A 29 1.76 -6.42 18.60
C ASN A 29 2.16 -5.50 17.43
N PRO A 30 2.02 -4.17 17.58
CA PRO A 30 2.30 -3.20 16.52
C PRO A 30 3.74 -3.18 15.99
N GLN A 31 4.72 -3.75 16.73
CA GLN A 31 6.10 -3.83 16.23
C GLN A 31 6.19 -4.65 14.95
N GLN A 32 5.32 -5.66 14.75
CA GLN A 32 5.31 -6.43 13.51
C GLN A 32 4.93 -5.57 12.30
N LEU A 33 4.03 -4.59 12.47
CA LEU A 33 3.68 -3.65 11.39
C LEU A 33 4.85 -2.72 11.08
N ARG A 34 5.53 -2.19 12.11
CA ARG A 34 6.75 -1.38 11.92
C ARG A 34 7.88 -2.16 11.24
N ASN A 35 8.05 -3.43 11.61
CA ASN A 35 9.03 -4.30 10.97
C ASN A 35 8.70 -4.55 9.50
N TYR A 36 7.41 -4.73 9.16
CA TYR A 36 6.96 -4.80 7.77
C TYR A 36 7.27 -3.52 7.01
N GLN A 37 6.94 -2.35 7.56
CA GLN A 37 7.24 -1.05 6.93
C GLN A 37 8.74 -0.88 6.67
N ASN A 38 9.57 -1.15 7.68
CA ASN A 38 11.03 -1.10 7.53
C ASN A 38 11.54 -2.10 6.49
N PHE A 39 10.97 -3.31 6.45
CA PHE A 39 11.34 -4.29 5.44
C PHE A 39 11.04 -3.76 4.03
N MET A 40 9.83 -3.25 3.79
CA MET A 40 9.47 -2.69 2.48
C MET A 40 10.43 -1.56 2.08
N LEU A 41 10.60 -0.54 2.93
CA LEU A 41 11.43 0.63 2.65
C LEU A 41 12.90 0.31 2.31
N ASN A 42 13.44 -0.79 2.86
CA ASN A 42 14.83 -1.20 2.59
C ASN A 42 14.97 -2.16 1.40
N HIS A 43 13.86 -2.60 0.78
CA HIS A 43 13.86 -3.62 -0.28
C HIS A 43 12.99 -3.23 -1.49
N THR A 44 12.54 -1.98 -1.58
CA THR A 44 11.87 -1.40 -2.73
C THR A 44 12.53 -0.07 -3.09
N ASP A 45 12.42 0.35 -4.35
CA ASP A 45 13.01 1.61 -4.81
C ASP A 45 12.09 2.82 -4.62
N GLU A 46 10.77 2.58 -4.65
CA GLU A 46 9.73 3.62 -4.57
C GLU A 46 8.40 3.06 -4.05
N ALA A 47 7.45 3.94 -3.75
CA ALA A 47 6.10 3.57 -3.33
C ALA A 47 5.02 4.35 -4.11
N LEU A 48 3.90 3.69 -4.36
CA LEU A 48 2.66 4.29 -4.85
C LEU A 48 1.55 4.04 -3.82
N LEU A 49 0.88 5.09 -3.37
CA LEU A 49 -0.13 5.00 -2.32
C LEU A 49 -1.46 5.56 -2.79
N LEU A 50 -2.57 4.85 -2.54
CA LEU A 50 -3.90 5.47 -2.57
C LEU A 50 -4.11 6.20 -1.24
N TYR A 51 -4.05 7.53 -1.28
CA TYR A 51 -4.09 8.36 -0.09
C TYR A 51 -4.57 9.77 -0.39
N ASP A 52 -5.48 10.25 0.45
CA ASP A 52 -6.08 11.57 0.38
C ASP A 52 -5.84 12.29 1.72
N ASP A 53 -5.31 13.52 1.67
CA ASP A 53 -4.97 14.29 2.87
C ASP A 53 -6.22 14.78 3.63
N GLU A 54 -7.37 14.92 2.96
CA GLU A 54 -8.63 15.33 3.60
C GLU A 54 -9.34 14.13 4.27
N HIS A 55 -9.14 12.93 3.73
CA HIS A 55 -9.75 11.68 4.19
C HIS A 55 -8.71 10.70 4.73
N GLU A 56 -8.07 11.09 5.83
CA GLU A 56 -7.00 10.30 6.44
C GLU A 56 -7.42 8.85 6.76
N GLY A 57 -6.62 7.90 6.28
CA GLY A 57 -6.80 6.47 6.50
C GLY A 57 -5.59 5.78 7.13
N LYS A 58 -5.66 4.44 7.20
CA LYS A 58 -4.52 3.62 7.70
C LYS A 58 -3.25 3.82 6.88
N THR A 59 -3.37 4.16 5.60
CA THR A 59 -2.25 4.47 4.70
C THR A 59 -1.38 5.63 5.23
N LYS A 60 -1.92 6.51 6.09
CA LYS A 60 -1.14 7.57 6.76
C LYS A 60 0.06 7.02 7.53
N PHE A 61 -0.04 5.82 8.10
CA PHE A 61 1.08 5.21 8.82
C PHE A 61 2.24 4.84 7.90
N ASP A 62 1.94 4.35 6.68
CA ASP A 62 2.97 4.02 5.69
C ASP A 62 3.56 5.30 5.09
N LEU A 63 2.72 6.29 4.76
CA LEU A 63 3.18 7.59 4.29
C LEU A 63 4.10 8.29 5.30
N ASN A 64 3.76 8.25 6.59
CA ASN A 64 4.62 8.81 7.64
C ASN A 64 5.95 8.05 7.75
N ALA A 65 5.94 6.72 7.65
CA ALA A 65 7.17 5.93 7.67
C ALA A 65 8.07 6.25 6.47
N ILE A 66 7.48 6.41 5.28
CA ILE A 66 8.18 6.85 4.06
C ILE A 66 8.78 8.25 4.25
N ARG A 67 8.00 9.21 4.74
CA ARG A 67 8.47 10.60 4.99
C ARG A 67 9.66 10.63 5.94
N SER A 68 9.62 9.86 7.03
CA SER A 68 10.77 9.74 7.94
C SER A 68 11.97 9.04 7.29
N PHE A 69 11.75 8.06 6.41
CA PHE A 69 12.83 7.39 5.67
C PHE A 69 13.50 8.33 4.66
N GLN A 70 12.72 9.20 4.01
CA GLN A 70 13.17 10.22 3.07
C GLN A 70 14.08 11.28 3.70
N GLU A 71 14.03 11.49 5.01
CA GLU A 71 14.95 12.41 5.72
C GLU A 71 16.43 12.02 5.53
N HIS A 72 16.70 10.73 5.29
CA HIS A 72 18.06 10.17 5.22
C HIS A 72 18.34 9.38 3.94
N ASN A 73 17.32 9.11 3.12
CA ASN A 73 17.43 8.26 1.93
C ASN A 73 16.69 8.88 0.75
N SER A 74 17.18 8.66 -0.48
CA SER A 74 16.40 8.97 -1.67
C SER A 74 15.40 7.83 -1.89
N TYR A 75 14.11 8.14 -1.74
CA TYR A 75 13.03 7.17 -1.92
C TYR A 75 11.83 7.91 -2.49
N ASN A 76 11.40 7.55 -3.71
CA ASN A 76 10.28 8.24 -4.35
C ASN A 76 8.94 7.74 -3.79
N VAL A 77 7.98 8.66 -3.64
CA VAL A 77 6.60 8.29 -3.28
C VAL A 77 5.63 9.11 -4.09
N GLU A 78 4.72 8.40 -4.75
CA GLU A 78 3.58 8.98 -5.47
C GLU A 78 2.30 8.63 -4.72
N THR A 79 1.34 9.55 -4.72
CA THR A 79 0.02 9.36 -4.15
C THR A 79 -1.03 9.50 -5.24
N ILE A 80 -2.00 8.60 -5.23
CA ILE A 80 -3.27 8.75 -5.97
C ILE A 80 -4.30 9.21 -4.95
N ASP A 81 -4.80 10.42 -5.10
CA ASP A 81 -5.86 10.99 -4.27
C ASP A 81 -7.24 10.81 -4.92
N PHE A 82 -8.29 11.39 -4.33
CA PHE A 82 -9.63 11.28 -4.89
C PHE A 82 -9.87 12.14 -6.13
N TYR A 83 -9.14 13.23 -6.32
CA TYR A 83 -9.20 14.03 -7.53
C TYR A 83 -8.60 13.26 -8.71
N ASP A 84 -7.48 12.59 -8.50
CA ASP A 84 -6.86 11.72 -9.51
C ASP A 84 -7.84 10.63 -9.97
N LEU A 85 -8.54 10.00 -9.03
CA LEU A 85 -9.54 8.97 -9.36
C LEU A 85 -10.76 9.54 -10.10
N GLU A 86 -11.20 10.75 -9.75
CA GLU A 86 -12.32 11.42 -10.41
C GLU A 86 -11.96 11.76 -11.87
N GLU A 87 -10.78 12.36 -12.09
CA GLU A 87 -10.28 12.67 -13.42
C GLU A 87 -10.17 11.41 -14.29
N GLU A 88 -9.56 10.35 -13.77
CA GLU A 88 -9.43 9.08 -14.49
C GLU A 88 -10.80 8.44 -14.81
N SER A 89 -11.79 8.58 -13.92
CA SER A 89 -13.15 8.08 -14.18
C SER A 89 -13.82 8.80 -15.35
N MET A 90 -13.68 10.14 -15.43
CA MET A 90 -14.24 10.92 -16.53
C MET A 90 -13.57 10.54 -17.87
N LEU A 91 -12.24 10.43 -17.87
CA LEU A 91 -11.47 10.02 -19.05
C LEU A 91 -11.82 8.60 -19.51
N TYR A 92 -12.17 7.70 -18.60
CA TYR A 92 -12.60 6.34 -18.92
C TYR A 92 -13.97 6.34 -19.60
N GLU A 93 -14.93 7.13 -19.10
CA GLU A 93 -16.26 7.26 -19.69
C GLU A 93 -16.20 7.84 -21.11
N GLU A 94 -15.36 8.85 -21.35
CA GLU A 94 -15.13 9.41 -22.69
C GLU A 94 -14.53 8.42 -23.70
N LYS A 95 -13.77 7.42 -23.24
CA LYS A 95 -13.14 6.40 -24.11
C LYS A 95 -14.09 5.28 -24.50
N ASP A 96 -15.12 5.06 -23.70
CA ASP A 96 -16.16 4.04 -23.95
C ASP A 96 -17.30 4.59 -24.84
N GLU A 97 -17.31 5.89 -25.15
CA GLU A 97 -18.14 6.55 -26.18
C GLU A 97 -17.49 6.55 -27.58
#